data_AF-A0A1C5PIS4-F1
#
_entry.id   AF-A0A1C5PIS4-F1
#
_cell.length_a   1.000
_cell.length_b   1.000
_cell.length_c   1.000
_cell.angle_alpha   90.00
_cell.angle_beta   90.00
_cell.angle_gamma   90.00
#
_symmetry.space_group_name_H-M   'P 1'
#
loop_
_entity.id
_entity.type
_entity.pdbx_description
1 polymer ?
#
loop_
_entity_poly.entity_id
_entity_poly.type
_entity_poly.pdbx_seq_one_letter_code
_entity_poly.pdbx_strand_id
1 'polypeptide(L)'
;MGEKDITEKILADYNDVFADIMNGLLFAGEQRILPEALVNTSIHSQYKAEDEKVHELERDVAKYWKEKEVELAICGIENQSVVEKNMPFRVIGYDGTAYRSQLLEERKKILPVVTIVLYFGTDRHWNSKKNIKSLMEIPEGLDKFVNDYSMQVFEIAWLTEEEIERFQSDFRIVANFFVKKERTKIIYQMIRRK
;
A
#
# COMPACT_ATOMS: atom_id res chain seq x y z
N MET A 1 -12.10 6.46 -12.21
CA MET A 1 -12.07 6.48 -10.73
C MET A 1 -13.51 6.52 -10.23
N GLY A 2 -13.96 5.51 -9.46
CA GLY A 2 -15.31 5.47 -8.91
C GLY A 2 -15.40 6.16 -7.54
N GLU A 3 -16.60 6.51 -7.06
CA GLU A 3 -16.81 7.18 -5.76
C GLU A 3 -16.21 6.44 -4.54
N LYS A 4 -16.06 5.11 -4.64
CA LYS A 4 -15.47 4.26 -3.58
C LYS A 4 -13.96 4.49 -3.41
N ASP A 5 -13.25 4.55 -4.54
CA ASP A 5 -11.79 4.80 -4.59
C ASP A 5 -11.45 6.15 -3.98
N ILE A 6 -12.30 7.16 -4.22
CA ILE A 6 -12.16 8.49 -3.64
C ILE A 6 -12.33 8.45 -2.11
N THR A 7 -13.25 7.65 -1.58
CA THR A 7 -13.55 7.62 -0.14
C THR A 7 -12.45 6.94 0.67
N GLU A 8 -11.88 5.84 0.17
CA GLU A 8 -10.80 5.11 0.86
C GLU A 8 -9.50 5.90 0.88
N LYS A 9 -9.15 6.52 -0.25
CA LYS A 9 -7.99 7.44 -0.36
C LYS A 9 -8.12 8.61 0.61
N ILE A 10 -9.29 9.27 0.65
CA ILE A 10 -9.56 10.38 1.57
C ILE A 10 -9.46 9.91 3.03
N LEU A 11 -9.98 8.73 3.36
CA LEU A 11 -9.95 8.23 4.72
C LEU A 11 -8.51 7.97 5.19
N ALA A 12 -7.69 7.33 4.34
CA ALA A 12 -6.29 7.07 4.65
C ALA A 12 -5.43 8.34 4.74
N ASP A 13 -5.88 9.48 4.19
CA ASP A 13 -5.14 10.75 4.25
C ASP A 13 -5.29 11.48 5.60
N TYR A 14 -6.25 11.10 6.45
CA TYR A 14 -6.27 11.63 7.82
C TYR A 14 -5.11 11.04 8.63
N ASN A 15 -4.37 11.88 9.35
CA ASN A 15 -3.17 11.45 10.08
C ASN A 15 -3.47 10.38 11.14
N ASP A 16 -4.60 10.48 11.82
CA ASP A 16 -5.05 9.52 12.83
C ASP A 16 -5.36 8.16 12.20
N VAL A 17 -6.07 8.15 11.08
CA VAL A 17 -6.34 6.94 10.31
C VAL A 17 -5.03 6.34 9.76
N PHE A 18 -4.17 7.15 9.15
CA PHE A 18 -2.91 6.67 8.59
C PHE A 18 -2.02 6.04 9.66
N ALA A 19 -1.87 6.72 10.80
CA ALA A 19 -1.11 6.21 11.94
C ALA A 19 -1.70 4.88 12.45
N ASP A 20 -3.02 4.80 12.58
CA ASP A 20 -3.72 3.60 13.03
C ASP A 20 -3.54 2.42 12.08
N ILE A 21 -3.64 2.64 10.76
CA ILE A 21 -3.38 1.61 9.74
C ILE A 21 -1.93 1.08 9.89
N MET A 22 -0.96 1.99 9.94
CA MET A 22 0.46 1.61 10.01
C MET A 22 0.80 0.92 11.33
N ASN A 23 0.27 1.40 12.45
CA ASN A 23 0.45 0.78 13.76
C ASN A 23 -0.21 -0.61 13.83
N GLY A 24 -1.43 -0.74 13.32
CA GLY A 24 -2.16 -2.01 13.29
C GLY A 24 -1.45 -3.08 12.45
N LEU A 25 -0.95 -2.69 11.26
CA LEU A 25 -0.36 -3.62 10.29
C LEU A 25 1.14 -3.90 10.52
N LEU A 26 1.94 -2.87 10.81
CA LEU A 26 3.40 -3.01 10.94
C LEU A 26 3.87 -3.25 12.38
N PHE A 27 3.11 -2.78 13.35
CA PHE A 27 3.48 -2.82 14.77
C PHE A 27 2.49 -3.59 15.64
N ALA A 28 1.65 -4.43 15.02
CA ALA A 28 0.68 -5.27 15.71
C ALA A 28 -0.23 -4.50 16.70
N GLY A 29 -0.60 -3.27 16.37
CA GLY A 29 -1.44 -2.40 17.19
C GLY A 29 -0.69 -1.53 18.21
N GLU A 30 0.63 -1.70 18.36
CA GLU A 30 1.45 -0.83 19.21
C GLU A 30 1.47 0.60 18.62
N GLN A 31 1.09 1.58 19.44
CA GLN A 31 0.95 2.99 19.02
C GLN A 31 2.31 3.69 18.91
N ARG A 32 3.08 3.35 17.86
CA ARG A 32 4.42 3.90 17.63
C ARG A 32 4.40 5.17 16.81
N ILE A 33 3.60 5.19 15.75
CA ILE A 33 3.40 6.37 14.91
C ILE A 33 2.27 7.17 15.56
N LEU A 34 2.58 8.39 16.00
CA LEU A 34 1.57 9.31 16.53
C LEU A 34 1.04 10.23 15.42
N PRO A 35 -0.26 10.52 15.35
CA PRO A 35 -0.86 11.35 14.29
C PRO A 35 -0.23 12.74 14.19
N GLU A 36 0.11 13.36 15.32
CA GLU A 36 0.77 14.67 15.42
C GLU A 36 2.23 14.68 14.94
N ALA A 37 2.87 13.50 14.87
CA ALA A 37 4.23 13.34 14.37
C ALA A 37 4.28 13.17 12.84
N LEU A 38 3.12 13.09 12.18
CA LEU A 38 3.00 12.93 10.73
C LEU A 38 2.77 14.28 10.03
N VAL A 39 3.53 14.50 8.96
CA VAL A 39 3.37 15.67 8.08
C VAL A 39 3.05 15.17 6.68
N ASN A 40 2.07 15.78 6.01
CA ASN A 40 1.78 15.45 4.62
C ASN A 40 3.00 15.74 3.75
N THR A 41 3.40 14.75 2.94
CA THR A 41 4.36 14.99 1.86
C THR A 41 3.57 15.37 0.61
N SER A 42 4.17 16.18 -0.27
CA SER A 42 3.51 16.49 -1.54
C SER A 42 3.41 15.21 -2.36
N ILE A 43 2.22 14.61 -2.40
CA ILE A 43 1.90 13.41 -3.20
C ILE A 43 1.75 13.80 -4.68
N HIS A 44 2.68 14.56 -5.24
CA HIS A 44 2.66 14.91 -6.66
C HIS A 44 4.06 14.73 -7.24
N SER A 45 4.56 13.49 -7.22
CA SER A 45 5.66 13.11 -8.07
C SER A 45 5.16 12.99 -9.51
N GLN A 46 5.05 14.12 -10.20
CA GLN A 46 4.82 14.15 -11.64
C GLN A 46 6.07 13.58 -12.33
N TYR A 47 5.95 12.40 -12.94
CA TYR A 47 6.96 11.92 -13.87
C TYR A 47 6.52 12.29 -15.28
N LYS A 48 7.35 13.09 -15.98
CA LYS A 48 7.23 13.27 -17.44
C LYS A 48 7.97 12.12 -18.10
N ALA A 49 7.24 11.24 -18.77
CA ALA A 49 7.85 10.30 -19.69
C ALA A 49 8.32 11.02 -20.97
N GLU A 50 9.12 10.36 -21.80
CA GLU A 50 9.66 10.92 -23.06
C GLU A 50 8.58 11.37 -24.06
N ASP A 51 7.32 10.99 -23.84
CA ASP A 51 6.16 11.36 -24.66
C ASP A 51 5.45 12.66 -24.19
N GLU A 52 6.09 13.45 -23.32
CA GLU A 52 5.57 14.68 -22.68
C GLU A 52 4.28 14.49 -21.87
N LYS A 53 3.79 13.25 -21.71
CA LYS A 53 2.62 12.98 -20.87
C LYS A 53 3.05 12.86 -19.43
N VAL A 54 2.34 13.59 -18.57
CA VAL A 54 2.41 13.41 -17.13
C VAL A 54 1.66 12.13 -16.81
N HIS A 55 2.40 11.11 -16.39
CA HIS A 55 1.79 9.93 -15.78
C HIS A 55 1.66 10.22 -14.28
N GLU A 56 0.42 10.25 -13.80
CA GLU A 56 0.14 10.37 -12.37
C GLU A 56 0.50 9.03 -11.70
N LEU A 57 1.64 9.03 -11.02
CA LEU A 57 2.06 7.95 -10.14
C LEU A 57 1.17 8.02 -8.90
N GLU A 58 -0.04 7.47 -8.96
CA GLU A 58 -0.94 7.44 -7.79
C GLU A 58 -0.34 6.51 -6.72
N ARG A 59 0.44 7.09 -5.80
CA ARG A 59 0.39 6.70 -4.40
C ARG A 59 -0.90 7.27 -3.84
N ASP A 60 -1.62 6.48 -3.06
CA ASP A 60 -2.88 6.94 -2.50
C ASP A 60 -2.62 7.97 -1.40
N VAL A 61 -1.68 7.67 -0.49
CA VAL A 61 -1.29 8.57 0.61
C VAL A 61 0.19 8.42 0.93
N ALA A 62 0.90 9.53 1.16
CA ALA A 62 2.26 9.53 1.68
C ALA A 62 2.44 10.58 2.79
N LYS A 63 3.18 10.21 3.84
CA LYS A 63 3.42 11.04 5.02
C LYS A 63 4.86 10.92 5.51
N TYR A 64 5.35 12.01 6.07
CA TYR A 64 6.66 12.09 6.70
C TYR A 64 6.52 11.91 8.21
N TRP A 65 7.11 10.85 8.75
CA TRP A 65 7.21 10.64 10.20
C TRP A 65 8.41 11.40 10.74
N LYS A 66 8.15 12.62 11.21
CA LYS A 66 9.18 13.62 11.52
C LYS A 66 10.15 13.17 12.60
N GLU A 67 9.64 12.54 13.66
CA GLU A 67 10.45 12.14 14.82
C GLU A 67 11.45 11.03 14.52
N LYS A 68 11.12 10.14 13.59
CA LYS A 68 11.98 9.02 13.20
C LYS A 68 12.71 9.26 11.88
N GLU A 69 12.43 10.39 11.23
CA GLU A 69 12.95 10.74 9.92
C GLU A 69 12.67 9.64 8.87
N VAL A 70 11.41 9.21 8.74
CA VAL A 70 11.00 8.13 7.80
C VAL A 70 9.92 8.65 6.85
N GLU A 71 10.03 8.34 5.56
CA GLU A 71 8.92 8.51 4.62
C GLU A 71 8.05 7.25 4.57
N LEU A 72 6.76 7.43 4.79
CA LEU A 72 5.77 6.37 4.83
C LEU A 72 4.78 6.56 3.69
N ALA A 73 4.39 5.48 3.02
CA ALA A 73 3.37 5.53 1.97
C ALA A 73 2.44 4.32 2.01
N ILE A 74 1.21 4.56 1.58
CA ILE A 74 0.15 3.56 1.41
C ILE A 74 -0.28 3.58 -0.05
N CYS A 75 -0.37 2.40 -0.65
CA CYS A 75 -0.99 2.17 -1.95
C CYS A 75 -2.20 1.25 -1.77
N GLY A 76 -3.40 1.74 -1.99
CA GLY A 76 -4.62 0.95 -2.05
C GLY A 76 -4.79 0.29 -3.41
N ILE A 77 -5.24 -0.96 -3.39
CA ILE A 77 -5.61 -1.72 -4.58
C ILE A 77 -7.02 -2.25 -4.38
N GLU A 78 -7.94 -1.66 -5.13
CA GLU A 78 -9.31 -2.14 -5.23
C GLU A 78 -9.44 -3.32 -6.21
N ASN A 79 -10.54 -4.07 -6.07
CA ASN A 79 -10.91 -5.20 -6.92
C ASN A 79 -11.44 -4.78 -8.32
N GLN A 80 -10.79 -3.85 -9.01
CA GLN A 80 -11.16 -3.53 -10.40
C GLN A 80 -10.37 -4.41 -11.39
N SER A 81 -10.94 -5.62 -11.57
CA SER A 81 -10.83 -6.58 -12.69
C SER A 81 -9.57 -7.42 -12.93
N VAL A 82 -8.35 -7.06 -12.52
CA VAL A 82 -7.20 -7.99 -12.54
C VAL A 82 -6.23 -7.58 -11.44
N VAL A 83 -5.79 -8.53 -10.60
CA VAL A 83 -4.66 -8.30 -9.69
C VAL A 83 -3.50 -7.76 -10.52
N GLU A 84 -3.07 -6.52 -10.24
CA GLU A 84 -2.03 -5.89 -11.03
C GLU A 84 -0.70 -6.63 -10.80
N LYS A 85 -0.36 -7.49 -11.77
CA LYS A 85 0.81 -8.38 -11.67
C LYS A 85 2.11 -7.59 -11.45
N ASN A 86 2.17 -6.37 -11.98
CA ASN A 86 3.35 -5.53 -11.98
C ASN A 86 3.46 -4.59 -10.75
N MET A 87 2.61 -4.76 -9.72
CA MET A 87 2.69 -3.92 -8.52
C MET A 87 4.09 -3.82 -7.90
N PRO A 88 4.91 -4.88 -7.80
CA PRO A 88 6.28 -4.74 -7.29
C PRO A 88 7.12 -3.73 -8.08
N PHE A 89 6.90 -3.61 -9.40
CA PHE A 89 7.57 -2.62 -10.25
C PHE A 89 7.06 -1.19 -10.02
N ARG A 90 5.77 -1.02 -9.71
CA ARG A 90 5.23 0.28 -9.32
C ARG A 90 5.78 0.73 -7.98
N VAL A 91 5.79 -0.16 -6.98
CA VAL A 91 6.31 0.14 -5.63
C VAL A 91 7.79 0.54 -5.67
N ILE A 92 8.66 -0.18 -6.41
CA ILE A 92 10.05 0.27 -6.56
C ILE A 92 10.17 1.61 -7.29
N GLY A 93 9.34 1.88 -8.30
CA GLY A 93 9.34 3.16 -9.01
C GLY A 93 8.92 4.32 -8.09
N TYR A 94 7.91 4.09 -7.26
CA TYR A 94 7.46 5.01 -6.22
C TYR A 94 8.55 5.29 -5.19
N ASP A 95 9.15 4.24 -4.63
CA ASP A 95 10.19 4.37 -3.60
C ASP A 95 11.45 5.01 -4.17
N GLY A 96 11.83 4.64 -5.39
CA GLY A 96 12.92 5.29 -6.13
C GLY A 96 12.65 6.77 -6.38
N THR A 97 11.40 7.17 -6.64
CA THR A 97 11.03 8.57 -6.83
C THR A 97 11.12 9.35 -5.51
N ALA A 98 10.71 8.76 -4.39
CA ALA A 98 10.90 9.34 -3.06
C ALA A 98 12.38 9.57 -2.76
N TYR A 99 13.24 8.57 -2.98
CA TYR A 99 14.69 8.73 -2.82
C TYR A 99 15.28 9.77 -3.78
N ARG A 100 14.81 9.83 -5.03
CA ARG A 100 15.24 10.85 -5.99
C ARG A 100 14.88 12.26 -5.51
N SER A 101 13.68 12.47 -4.98
CA SER A 101 13.27 13.76 -4.41
C SER A 101 14.17 14.16 -3.24
N GLN A 102 14.49 13.23 -2.33
CA GLN A 102 15.42 13.50 -1.22
C GLN A 102 16.83 13.92 -1.69
N LEU A 103 17.32 13.34 -2.80
CA LEU A 103 18.60 13.71 -3.40
C LEU A 103 18.56 15.12 -4.01
N LEU A 104 17.45 15.48 -4.67
CA LEU A 104 17.24 16.82 -5.24
C LEU A 104 17.09 17.89 -4.16
N GLU A 105 16.57 17.53 -2.99
CA GLU A 105 16.51 18.40 -1.80
C GLU A 105 17.86 18.56 -1.08
N GLU A 106 18.94 17.93 -1.58
CA GLU A 106 20.29 17.96 -0.99
C GLU A 106 20.29 17.64 0.52
N ARG A 107 19.47 16.67 0.93
CA ARG A 107 19.36 16.30 2.34
C ARG A 107 20.70 15.84 2.89
N LYS A 108 21.03 16.28 4.11
CA LYS A 108 22.23 15.85 4.84
C LYS A 108 22.30 14.33 5.04
N LYS A 109 21.13 13.66 5.07
CA LYS A 109 20.97 12.22 5.25
C LYS A 109 19.80 11.74 4.42
N ILE A 110 19.98 10.59 3.77
CA ILE A 110 18.90 9.88 3.07
C ILE A 110 18.02 9.19 4.11
N LEU A 111 16.72 9.45 4.01
CA LEU A 111 15.70 8.92 4.88
C LEU A 111 15.17 7.61 4.32
N PRO A 112 14.93 6.58 5.16
CA PRO A 112 14.28 5.36 4.71
C PRO A 112 12.86 5.65 4.20
N VAL A 113 12.47 4.92 3.16
CA VAL A 113 11.13 4.92 2.57
C VAL A 113 10.48 3.56 2.85
N VAL A 114 9.26 3.57 3.40
CA VAL A 114 8.46 2.38 3.66
C VAL A 114 7.12 2.51 2.95
N THR A 115 6.82 1.56 2.06
CA THR A 115 5.55 1.51 1.33
C THR A 115 4.82 0.21 1.62
N ILE A 116 3.56 0.31 2.02
CA ILE A 116 2.66 -0.84 2.16
C ILE A 116 1.54 -0.78 1.13
N VAL A 117 1.06 -1.95 0.74
CA VAL A 117 -0.04 -2.12 -0.20
C VAL A 117 -1.26 -2.68 0.55
N LEU A 118 -2.38 -1.97 0.51
CA LEU A 118 -3.66 -2.45 1.03
C LEU A 118 -4.45 -3.07 -0.12
N TYR A 119 -4.68 -4.37 -0.06
CA TYR A 119 -5.48 -5.09 -1.05
C TYR A 119 -6.89 -5.34 -0.51
N PHE A 120 -7.88 -4.70 -1.13
CA PHE A 120 -9.29 -4.77 -0.73
C PHE A 120 -10.09 -5.84 -1.50
N GLY A 121 -9.41 -6.70 -2.26
CA GLY A 121 -10.05 -7.75 -3.04
C GLY A 121 -10.78 -8.78 -2.18
N THR A 122 -12.11 -8.85 -2.34
CA THR A 122 -12.94 -9.83 -1.64
C THR A 122 -12.97 -11.18 -2.37
N ASP A 123 -13.04 -11.19 -3.71
CA ASP A 123 -13.34 -12.45 -4.44
C ASP A 123 -12.23 -13.50 -4.40
N ARG A 124 -10.99 -13.07 -4.12
CA ARG A 124 -9.81 -13.93 -4.05
C ARG A 124 -8.72 -13.28 -3.22
N HIS A 125 -7.93 -14.12 -2.57
CA HIS A 125 -6.64 -13.73 -2.02
C HIS A 125 -5.71 -13.14 -3.09
N TRP A 126 -4.74 -12.35 -2.65
CA TRP A 126 -3.67 -11.87 -3.51
C TRP A 126 -2.91 -13.06 -4.12
N ASN A 127 -2.91 -13.16 -5.45
CA ASN A 127 -2.38 -14.33 -6.17
C ASN A 127 -1.24 -14.02 -7.15
N SER A 128 -0.72 -12.80 -7.16
CA SER A 128 0.49 -12.44 -7.93
C SER A 128 1.74 -12.55 -7.08
N LYS A 129 2.91 -12.58 -7.73
CA LYS A 129 4.19 -12.50 -7.01
C LYS A 129 4.37 -11.12 -6.38
N LYS A 130 5.11 -11.09 -5.26
CA LYS A 130 5.33 -9.89 -4.44
C LYS A 130 6.76 -9.33 -4.55
N ASN A 131 7.58 -9.84 -5.47
CA ASN A 131 8.92 -9.32 -5.74
C ASN A 131 9.19 -9.24 -7.25
N ILE A 132 10.10 -8.36 -7.66
CA ILE A 132 10.35 -8.10 -9.08
C ILE A 132 11.06 -9.26 -9.77
N LYS A 133 11.98 -9.97 -9.11
CA LYS A 133 12.72 -11.06 -9.76
C LYS A 133 11.81 -12.19 -10.22
N SER A 134 10.85 -12.58 -9.38
CA SER A 134 9.90 -13.66 -9.69
C SER A 134 8.91 -13.28 -10.81
N LEU A 135 8.92 -12.03 -11.26
CA LEU A 135 8.14 -11.54 -12.39
C LEU A 135 8.99 -11.37 -13.67
N MET A 136 10.31 -11.52 -13.58
CA MET A 136 11.24 -11.38 -14.70
C MET A 136 11.62 -12.74 -15.30
N GLU A 137 11.86 -12.75 -16.59
CA GLU A 137 12.59 -13.83 -17.26
C GLU A 137 14.08 -13.46 -17.25
N ILE A 138 14.81 -13.91 -16.22
CA ILE A 138 16.24 -13.58 -16.06
C ILE A 138 17.10 -14.60 -16.84
N PRO A 139 17.96 -14.17 -17.77
CA PRO A 139 18.87 -15.08 -18.48
C PRO A 139 19.82 -15.84 -17.54
N GLU A 140 20.24 -17.04 -17.98
CA GLU A 140 21.17 -17.88 -17.22
C GLU A 140 22.45 -17.12 -16.85
N GLY A 141 22.90 -17.29 -15.60
CA GLY A 141 24.09 -16.64 -15.08
C GLY A 141 23.92 -15.18 -14.64
N LEU A 142 22.79 -14.52 -14.98
CA LEU A 142 22.52 -13.13 -14.60
C LEU A 142 21.80 -12.95 -13.27
N ASP A 143 21.16 -14.00 -12.72
CA ASP A 143 20.36 -13.89 -11.49
C ASP A 143 21.13 -13.24 -10.31
N LYS A 144 22.41 -13.58 -10.13
CA LYS A 144 23.25 -13.01 -9.06
C LYS A 144 23.52 -11.51 -9.18
N PHE A 145 23.28 -10.91 -10.35
CA PHE A 145 23.52 -9.49 -10.62
C PHE A 145 22.24 -8.66 -10.66
N VAL A 146 21.08 -9.30 -10.83
CA VAL A 146 19.79 -8.62 -10.76
C VAL A 146 19.45 -8.42 -9.28
N ASN A 147 19.08 -7.21 -8.90
CA ASN A 147 18.58 -6.93 -7.54
C ASN A 147 17.13 -7.39 -7.41
N ASP A 148 16.77 -7.92 -6.24
CA ASP A 148 15.37 -8.20 -5.92
C ASP A 148 14.78 -7.13 -5.03
N TYR A 149 13.55 -6.73 -5.36
CA TYR A 149 12.78 -5.72 -4.65
C TYR A 149 11.41 -6.30 -4.35
N SER A 150 11.04 -6.30 -3.07
CA SER A 150 9.80 -6.88 -2.59
C SER A 150 8.84 -5.78 -2.14
N MET A 151 7.54 -6.04 -2.27
CA MET A 151 6.49 -5.21 -1.71
C MET A 151 5.81 -5.90 -0.53
N GLN A 152 5.25 -5.10 0.38
CA GLN A 152 4.45 -5.57 1.52
C GLN A 152 2.97 -5.43 1.17
N VAL A 153 2.23 -6.53 1.13
CA VAL A 153 0.80 -6.54 0.78
C VAL A 153 -0.02 -7.07 1.96
N PHE A 154 -1.01 -6.29 2.37
CA PHE A 154 -1.98 -6.62 3.42
C PHE A 154 -3.37 -6.78 2.82
N GLU A 155 -3.99 -7.95 3.04
CA GLU A 155 -5.25 -8.33 2.42
C GLU A 155 -6.41 -7.99 3.35
N ILE A 156 -6.97 -6.78 3.21
CA ILE A 156 -7.90 -6.19 4.19
C ILE A 156 -9.18 -7.01 4.35
N ALA A 157 -9.72 -7.55 3.25
CA ALA A 157 -10.92 -8.40 3.29
C ALA A 157 -10.70 -9.76 3.97
N TRP A 158 -9.45 -10.11 4.27
CA TRP A 158 -9.03 -11.42 4.77
C TRP A 158 -8.36 -11.36 6.15
N LEU A 159 -8.36 -10.19 6.79
CA LEU A 159 -7.85 -10.02 8.15
C LEU A 159 -8.67 -10.84 9.15
N THR A 160 -7.98 -11.37 10.16
CA THR A 160 -8.58 -12.03 11.32
C THR A 160 -9.26 -11.02 12.24
N GLU A 161 -10.14 -11.51 13.13
CA GLU A 161 -10.79 -10.64 14.12
C GLU A 161 -9.77 -9.96 15.03
N GLU A 162 -8.73 -10.68 15.46
CA GLU A 162 -7.63 -10.13 16.25
C GLU A 162 -6.87 -9.01 15.52
N GLU A 163 -6.61 -9.18 14.22
CA GLU A 163 -5.95 -8.14 13.41
C GLU A 163 -6.84 -6.90 13.25
N ILE A 164 -8.16 -7.08 13.09
CA ILE A 164 -9.11 -5.97 12.99
C ILE A 164 -9.22 -5.20 14.30
N GLU A 165 -9.16 -5.89 15.44
CA GLU A 165 -9.22 -5.28 16.78
C GLU A 165 -8.03 -4.36 17.08
N ARG A 166 -6.91 -4.49 16.33
CA ARG A 166 -5.75 -3.60 16.45
C ARG A 166 -6.04 -2.18 15.97
N PHE A 167 -7.02 -2.00 15.08
CA PHE A 167 -7.39 -0.68 14.56
C PHE A 167 -8.33 0.05 15.53
N GLN A 168 -8.01 1.30 15.84
CA GLN A 168 -8.75 2.15 16.78
C GLN A 168 -9.55 3.24 16.06
N SER A 169 -9.17 3.59 14.83
CA SER A 169 -9.80 4.62 14.01
C SER A 169 -11.01 4.10 13.22
N ASP A 170 -11.62 4.97 12.42
CA ASP A 170 -12.69 4.63 11.48
C ASP A 170 -12.26 3.59 10.44
N PHE A 171 -10.96 3.38 10.22
CA PHE A 171 -10.47 2.30 9.37
C PHE A 171 -10.92 0.92 9.87
N ARG A 172 -11.10 0.72 11.19
CA ARG A 172 -11.67 -0.51 11.73
C ARG A 172 -13.04 -0.82 11.14
N ILE A 173 -13.86 0.21 10.90
CA ILE A 173 -15.20 0.06 10.32
C ILE A 173 -15.09 -0.38 8.86
N VAL A 174 -14.16 0.23 8.10
CA VAL A 174 -13.87 -0.14 6.72
C VAL A 174 -13.36 -1.57 6.62
N ALA A 175 -12.35 -1.95 7.42
CA ALA A 175 -11.82 -3.31 7.45
C ALA A 175 -12.92 -4.34 7.77
N ASN A 176 -13.73 -4.07 8.80
CA ASN A 176 -14.88 -4.92 9.14
C ASN A 176 -15.90 -5.05 8.00
N PHE A 177 -16.18 -3.97 7.28
CA PHE A 177 -17.10 -4.00 6.14
C PHE A 177 -16.61 -4.96 5.07
N PHE A 178 -15.33 -4.91 4.71
CA PHE A 178 -14.73 -5.79 3.70
C PHE A 178 -14.72 -7.26 4.15
N VAL A 179 -14.34 -7.54 5.40
CA VAL A 179 -14.33 -8.91 5.95
C VAL A 179 -15.74 -9.51 6.01
N LYS A 180 -16.74 -8.73 6.45
CA LYS A 180 -18.13 -9.19 6.49
C LYS A 180 -18.68 -9.47 5.10
N LYS A 181 -18.42 -8.58 4.15
CA LYS A 181 -18.84 -8.75 2.75
C LYS A 181 -18.32 -10.05 2.16
N GLU A 182 -17.09 -10.44 2.48
CA GLU A 182 -16.52 -11.71 2.01
C GLU A 182 -17.14 -12.93 2.71
N ARG A 183 -17.26 -12.92 4.04
CA ARG A 183 -17.93 -14.01 4.77
C ARG A 183 -19.35 -14.28 4.25
N THR A 184 -20.11 -13.23 3.94
CA THR A 184 -21.44 -13.37 3.34
C THR A 184 -21.39 -14.05 1.97
N LYS A 185 -20.42 -13.71 1.10
CA LYS A 185 -20.25 -14.37 -0.20
C LYS A 185 -19.95 -15.86 -0.06
N ILE A 186 -19.07 -16.25 0.85
CA ILE A 186 -18.72 -17.65 1.12
C ILE A 186 -19.98 -18.44 1.51
N ILE A 187 -20.79 -17.90 2.43
CA ILE A 187 -22.05 -18.53 2.87
C ILE A 187 -23.01 -18.73 1.69
N TYR A 188 -23.20 -17.71 0.84
CA TYR A 188 -24.05 -17.84 -0.35
C TYR A 188 -23.54 -18.90 -1.35
N GLN A 189 -22.23 -19.00 -1.55
CA GLN A 189 -21.63 -20.03 -2.41
C GLN A 189 -21.80 -21.44 -1.84
N MET A 190 -21.70 -21.60 -0.51
CA MET A 190 -21.95 -22.88 0.17
C MET A 190 -23.40 -23.33 0.05
N ILE A 191 -24.36 -22.39 0.16
CA ILE A 191 -25.79 -22.68 0.03
C ILE A 191 -26.14 -23.08 -1.41
N ARG A 192 -25.57 -22.42 -2.43
CA ARG A 192 -25.84 -22.72 -3.85
C ARG A 192 -25.19 -23.99 -4.40
N ARG A 193 -24.27 -24.61 -3.65
CA ARG A 193 -23.59 -25.87 -4.03
C ARG A 193 -24.27 -27.12 -3.45
N LYS A 194 -25.36 -26.96 -2.71
CA LYS A 194 -26.27 -28.04 -2.27
C LYS A 194 -27.52 -28.02 -3.12
#